data_AF-A0A1E7HV99-F1
#
_entry.id   AF-A0A1E7HV99-F1
#
_cell.length_a   1.000
_cell.length_b   1.000
_cell.length_c   1.000
_cell.angle_alpha   90.00
_cell.angle_beta   90.00
_cell.angle_gamma   90.00
#
_symmetry.space_group_name_H-M   'P 1'
#
loop_
_entity.id
_entity.type
_entity.pdbx_description
1 polymer ?
#
loop_
_entity_poly.entity_id
_entity_poly.type
_entity_poly.pdbx_seq_one_letter_code
_entity_poly.pdbx_strand_id
1 'polypeptide(L)'
;MKKITLFLVVLTIVLFATLSFKNICRAAEVTKINESKGQISINEGKDAGFIFDAKVCFSSSSSEELICGKVLRTTASYAIVKIKNRRETKKIDIGAEAVLCVGNEDEE
;
A
#
# COMPACT_ATOMS: atom_id res chain seq x y z
N MET A 1 44.48 16.91 -7.96
CA MET A 1 43.65 15.85 -8.60
C MET A 1 42.87 14.99 -7.60
N LYS A 2 43.46 14.52 -6.48
CA LYS A 2 42.77 13.66 -5.48
C LYS A 2 41.48 14.24 -4.87
N LYS A 3 41.40 15.56 -4.65
CA LYS A 3 40.21 16.22 -4.09
C LYS A 3 39.04 16.29 -5.08
N ILE A 4 39.32 16.49 -6.37
CA ILE A 4 38.30 16.58 -7.43
C ILE A 4 37.70 15.19 -7.70
N THR A 5 38.54 14.15 -7.70
CA THR A 5 38.08 12.76 -7.80
C THR A 5 37.21 12.35 -6.61
N LEU A 6 37.56 12.76 -5.39
CA LEU A 6 36.73 12.52 -4.22
C LEU A 6 35.36 13.21 -4.32
N PHE A 7 35.32 14.47 -4.76
CA PHE A 7 34.06 15.19 -4.98
C PHE A 7 33.18 14.52 -6.04
N LEU A 8 33.77 14.06 -7.14
CA LEU A 8 33.04 13.36 -8.20
C LEU A 8 32.44 12.03 -7.71
N VAL A 9 33.17 11.29 -6.87
CA VAL A 9 32.70 10.03 -6.25
C VAL A 9 31.55 10.29 -5.29
N VAL A 10 31.65 11.32 -4.44
CA VAL A 10 30.56 11.69 -3.52
C VAL A 10 29.31 12.12 -4.31
N LEU A 11 29.47 12.91 -5.36
CA LEU A 11 28.35 13.36 -6.20
C LEU A 11 27.66 12.19 -6.90
N THR A 12 28.42 11.20 -7.37
CA THR A 12 27.85 9.99 -7.99
C THR A 12 27.08 9.15 -6.98
N ILE A 13 27.60 8.98 -5.75
CA ILE A 13 26.88 8.25 -4.68
C ILE A 13 25.55 8.94 -4.33
N VAL A 14 25.54 10.28 -4.23
CA VAL A 14 24.31 11.04 -3.94
C VAL A 14 23.29 10.90 -5.08
N LEU A 15 23.73 11.00 -6.34
CA LEU A 15 22.86 10.81 -7.50
C LEU A 15 22.26 9.40 -7.55
N PHE A 16 23.06 8.37 -7.28
CA PHE A 16 22.59 6.98 -7.21
C PHE A 16 21.57 6.78 -6.07
N ALA A 17 21.79 7.40 -4.91
CA ALA A 17 20.84 7.31 -3.80
C ALA A 17 19.47 7.89 -4.16
N THR A 18 19.41 9.02 -4.87
CA THR A 18 18.13 9.65 -5.26
C THR A 18 17.33 8.87 -6.29
N LEU A 19 17.98 8.06 -7.12
CA LEU A 19 17.31 7.23 -8.14
C LEU A 19 16.66 5.97 -7.55
N SER A 20 17.12 5.51 -6.39
CA SER A 20 16.65 4.27 -5.75
C SER A 20 15.30 4.39 -5.02
N PHE A 21 14.79 5.60 -4.79
CA PHE A 21 13.55 5.82 -4.00
C PHE A 21 12.28 6.00 -4.85
N LYS A 22 12.31 5.68 -6.14
CA LYS A 22 11.20 6.02 -7.05
C LYS A 22 9.90 5.22 -6.86
N ASN A 23 9.87 4.11 -6.12
CA ASN A 23 8.65 3.34 -5.88
C ASN A 23 8.64 2.73 -4.48
N ILE A 24 8.35 3.54 -3.46
CA ILE A 24 8.02 2.99 -2.14
C ILE A 24 6.54 2.59 -2.18
N CYS A 25 6.26 1.35 -2.61
CA CYS A 25 4.95 0.75 -2.35
C CYS A 25 4.80 0.62 -0.84
N ARG A 26 3.90 1.40 -0.24
CA ARG A 26 3.56 1.23 1.17
C ARG A 26 2.57 0.08 1.29
N ALA A 27 3.01 -0.95 1.98
CA ALA A 27 2.22 -2.14 2.28
C ALA A 27 1.79 -2.12 3.75
N ALA A 28 0.66 -2.73 4.01
CA ALA A 28 0.13 -3.01 5.34
C ALA A 28 -0.30 -4.47 5.41
N GLU A 29 -0.63 -4.94 6.61
CA GLU A 29 -1.10 -6.30 6.85
C GLU A 29 -2.55 -6.30 7.31
N VAL A 30 -3.35 -7.24 6.81
CA VAL A 30 -4.71 -7.48 7.28
C VAL A 30 -4.69 -8.05 8.69
N THR A 31 -5.29 -7.31 9.63
CA THR A 31 -5.36 -7.71 11.05
C THR A 31 -6.71 -8.29 11.45
N LYS A 32 -7.79 -7.91 10.75
CA LYS A 32 -9.15 -8.36 11.08
C LYS A 32 -10.08 -8.24 9.88
N ILE A 33 -10.95 -9.23 9.72
CA ILE A 33 -11.98 -9.25 8.69
C ILE A 33 -13.36 -9.28 9.34
N ASN A 34 -14.25 -8.40 8.88
CA ASN A 34 -15.67 -8.42 9.20
C ASN A 34 -16.45 -8.67 7.91
N GLU A 35 -16.65 -9.95 7.59
CA GLU A 35 -17.32 -10.39 6.36
C GLU A 35 -18.76 -9.87 6.25
N SER A 36 -19.49 -9.86 7.37
CA SER A 36 -20.89 -9.42 7.39
C SER A 36 -21.05 -7.98 6.88
N LYS A 37 -20.06 -7.14 7.21
CA LYS A 37 -19.98 -5.73 6.80
C LYS A 37 -19.07 -5.49 5.61
N GLY A 38 -18.39 -6.50 5.06
CA GLY A 38 -17.41 -6.33 3.99
C GLY A 38 -16.28 -5.37 4.36
N GLN A 39 -15.82 -5.40 5.62
CA GLN A 39 -14.81 -4.48 6.14
C GLN A 39 -13.54 -5.23 6.53
N ILE A 40 -12.40 -4.65 6.21
CA ILE A 40 -11.07 -5.22 6.48
C ILE A 40 -10.27 -4.19 7.27
N SER A 41 -9.68 -4.59 8.38
CA SER A 41 -8.80 -3.74 9.18
C SER A 41 -7.34 -4.04 8.83
N ILE A 42 -6.53 -3.00 8.67
CA ILE A 42 -5.10 -3.10 8.38
C ILE A 42 -4.27 -2.39 9.46
N ASN A 43 -3.03 -2.86 9.67
CA ASN A 43 -2.13 -2.36 10.72
C ASN A 43 -1.40 -1.04 10.40
N GLU A 44 -1.82 -0.35 9.35
CA GLU A 44 -1.27 0.95 8.95
C GLU A 44 -2.41 1.95 8.71
N GLY A 45 -2.11 3.23 8.92
CA GLY A 45 -3.10 4.31 8.88
C GLY A 45 -2.68 5.49 8.03
N LYS A 46 -3.18 6.67 8.40
CA LYS A 46 -2.93 7.96 7.75
C LYS A 46 -1.45 8.29 7.62
N ASP A 47 -0.63 7.93 8.62
CA ASP A 47 0.81 8.21 8.61
C ASP A 47 1.56 7.39 7.53
N ALA A 48 0.93 6.31 7.07
CA ALA A 48 1.35 5.49 5.95
C ALA A 48 0.62 5.79 4.64
N GLY A 49 -0.22 6.82 4.59
CA GLY A 49 -0.92 7.26 3.37
C GLY A 49 -2.27 6.58 3.13
N PHE A 50 -2.75 5.70 4.03
CA PHE A 50 -4.08 5.12 3.96
C PHE A 50 -5.15 6.13 4.41
N ILE A 51 -5.42 7.12 3.55
CA ILE A 51 -6.39 8.20 3.75
C ILE A 51 -7.79 7.80 3.30
N PHE A 52 -8.82 8.54 3.74
CA PHE A 52 -10.21 8.31 3.34
C PHE A 52 -10.37 8.23 1.82
N ASP A 53 -11.18 7.27 1.36
CA ASP A 53 -11.47 6.94 -0.05
C ASP A 53 -10.28 6.39 -0.88
N ALA A 54 -9.08 6.30 -0.31
CA ALA A 54 -7.94 5.72 -1.01
C ALA A 54 -8.20 4.26 -1.41
N LYS A 55 -7.78 3.90 -2.63
CA LYS A 55 -7.88 2.54 -3.15
C LYS A 55 -6.81 1.66 -2.51
N VAL A 56 -7.25 0.55 -1.92
CA VAL A 56 -6.38 -0.46 -1.32
C VAL A 56 -6.72 -1.81 -1.93
N CYS A 57 -5.70 -2.54 -2.35
CA CYS A 57 -5.85 -3.86 -2.95
C CYS A 57 -5.17 -4.93 -2.08
N PHE A 58 -5.79 -6.11 -2.04
CA PHE A 58 -5.38 -7.24 -1.22
C PHE A 58 -5.07 -8.43 -2.13
N SER A 59 -4.02 -9.16 -1.79
CA SER A 59 -3.73 -10.45 -2.41
C SER A 59 -4.80 -11.47 -2.02
N SER A 60 -5.36 -12.18 -3.01
CA SER A 60 -6.29 -13.27 -2.75
C SER A 60 -5.54 -14.58 -2.50
N SER A 61 -6.05 -15.40 -1.59
CA SER A 61 -5.46 -16.71 -1.27
C SER A 61 -5.69 -17.78 -2.35
N SER A 62 -6.65 -17.56 -3.25
CA SER A 62 -7.08 -18.56 -4.25
C SER A 62 -6.73 -18.21 -5.70
N SER A 63 -6.26 -17.00 -5.97
CA SER A 63 -6.06 -16.49 -7.34
C SER A 63 -5.05 -15.35 -7.38
N GLU A 64 -4.42 -15.13 -8.53
CA GLU A 64 -3.62 -13.93 -8.81
C GLU A 64 -4.47 -12.64 -8.90
N GLU A 65 -5.80 -12.76 -8.80
CA GLU A 65 -6.72 -11.62 -8.83
C GLU A 65 -6.66 -10.82 -7.52
N LEU A 66 -6.35 -9.52 -7.64
CA LEU A 66 -6.38 -8.57 -6.54
C LEU A 66 -7.81 -8.18 -6.20
N ILE A 67 -8.14 -8.22 -4.91
CA ILE A 67 -9.44 -7.74 -4.41
C ILE A 67 -9.22 -6.33 -3.89
N CYS A 68 -9.97 -5.35 -4.39
CA CYS A 68 -9.76 -3.95 -4.00
C CYS A 68 -10.97 -3.37 -3.28
N GLY A 69 -10.69 -2.37 -2.44
CA GLY A 69 -11.69 -1.57 -1.76
C GLY A 69 -11.23 -0.15 -1.54
N LYS A 70 -12.04 0.60 -0.81
CA LYS A 70 -11.75 1.98 -0.44
C LYS A 70 -11.64 2.14 1.07
N VAL A 71 -10.72 2.97 1.53
CA VAL A 71 -10.60 3.30 2.95
C VAL A 71 -11.88 4.01 3.42
N LEU A 72 -12.58 3.38 4.35
CA LEU A 72 -13.80 3.90 4.97
C LEU A 72 -13.50 4.82 6.15
N ARG A 73 -12.49 4.48 6.95
CA ARG A 73 -12.02 5.28 8.09
C ARG A 73 -10.57 4.94 8.41
N THR A 74 -9.85 5.89 8.96
CA THR A 74 -8.43 5.75 9.29
C THR A 74 -8.08 6.54 10.54
N THR A 75 -7.05 6.08 11.24
CA THR A 75 -6.36 6.81 12.33
C THR A 75 -4.90 6.97 11.95
N ALA A 76 -4.04 7.41 12.86
CA ALA A 76 -2.60 7.46 12.62
C ALA A 76 -2.03 6.09 12.21
N SER A 77 -2.44 5.02 12.90
CA SER A 77 -1.77 3.71 12.85
C SER A 77 -2.67 2.53 12.43
N TYR A 78 -3.92 2.77 12.04
CA TYR A 78 -4.76 1.71 11.46
C TYR A 78 -5.81 2.30 10.54
N ALA A 79 -6.24 1.52 9.55
CA ALA A 79 -7.33 1.86 8.65
C ALA A 79 -8.33 0.72 8.51
N ILE A 80 -9.55 1.07 8.13
CA ILE A 80 -10.59 0.12 7.73
C ILE A 80 -10.94 0.37 6.28
N VAL A 81 -10.82 -0.68 5.47
CA VAL A 81 -11.14 -0.71 4.06
C VAL A 81 -12.49 -1.39 3.86
N LYS A 82 -13.33 -0.83 3.00
CA LYS A 82 -14.62 -1.37 2.60
C LYS A 82 -14.51 -2.01 1.22
N ILE A 83 -14.88 -3.27 1.11
CA ILE A 83 -15.03 -3.98 -0.16
C ILE A 83 -16.47 -3.81 -0.67
N LYS A 84 -16.63 -3.51 -1.96
CA LYS A 84 -17.95 -3.30 -2.59
C LYS A 84 -18.78 -4.59 -2.55
N ASN A 85 -18.20 -5.70 -3.02
CA ASN A 85 -18.80 -7.02 -2.95
C ASN A 85 -18.32 -7.76 -1.69
N ARG A 86 -19.12 -7.72 -0.61
CA ARG A 86 -18.73 -8.33 0.67
C ARG A 86 -18.37 -9.82 0.59
N ARG A 87 -18.86 -10.57 -0.41
CA ARG A 87 -18.55 -12.01 -0.56
C ARG A 87 -17.07 -12.25 -0.87
N GLU A 88 -16.39 -11.28 -1.46
CA GLU A 88 -14.96 -11.37 -1.78
C GLU A 88 -14.07 -11.31 -0.53
N THR A 89 -14.56 -10.75 0.58
CA THR A 89 -13.78 -10.72 1.84
C THR A 89 -13.40 -12.11 2.37
N LYS A 90 -14.11 -13.17 1.97
CA LYS A 90 -13.81 -14.56 2.32
C LYS A 90 -12.56 -15.12 1.63
N LYS A 91 -12.08 -14.44 0.59
CA LYS A 91 -10.91 -14.84 -0.21
C LYS A 91 -9.63 -14.10 0.23
N ILE A 92 -9.72 -13.30 1.28
CA ILE A 92 -8.63 -12.52 1.86
C ILE A 92 -8.36 -13.12 3.23
N ASP A 93 -7.09 -13.36 3.52
CA ASP A 93 -6.68 -13.95 4.79
C ASP A 93 -6.19 -12.88 5.76
N ILE A 94 -6.27 -13.19 7.06
CA ILE A 94 -5.52 -12.44 8.08
C ILE A 94 -4.04 -12.67 7.81
N GLY A 95 -3.24 -11.60 7.87
CA GLY A 95 -1.83 -11.64 7.46
C GLY A 95 -1.59 -11.30 5.98
N ALA A 96 -2.65 -11.19 5.17
CA ALA A 96 -2.50 -10.81 3.77
C ALA A 96 -1.97 -9.38 3.61
N GLU A 97 -1.19 -9.17 2.56
CA GLU A 97 -0.69 -7.85 2.19
C GLU A 97 -1.82 -6.95 1.66
N ALA A 98 -1.80 -5.70 2.08
CA ALA A 98 -2.69 -4.64 1.64
C ALA A 98 -1.85 -3.49 1.06
N VAL A 99 -1.99 -3.26 -0.23
CA VAL A 99 -1.17 -2.29 -0.97
C VAL A 99 -2.00 -1.05 -1.30
N LEU A 100 -1.43 0.12 -0.99
CA LEU A 100 -1.97 1.40 -1.43
C LEU A 100 -1.64 1.61 -2.91
N CYS A 101 -2.66 1.64 -3.78
CA CYS A 101 -2.45 1.93 -5.20
C CYS A 101 -2.51 3.45 -5.42
N VAL A 102 -1.39 4.08 -5.78
CA VAL A 102 -1.31 5.52 -6.08
C VAL A 102 -0.94 5.70 -7.57
N GLY A 103 -1.96 5.95 -8.42
CA GLY A 103 -1.86 6.20 -9.88
C GLY A 103 -1.78 4.92 -10.74
N ASN A 104 -2.43 4.79 -11.90
CA ASN A 104 -3.23 5.72 -12.69
C ASN A 104 -4.74 5.42 -12.58
N GLU A 105 -5.53 6.44 -12.29
CA GLU A 105 -6.87 6.56 -12.86
C GLU A 105 -6.67 7.00 -14.32
N ASP A 106 -6.43 6.05 -15.21
CA ASP A 106 -6.61 6.25 -16.64
C ASP A 106 -7.38 5.03 -17.18
N GLU A 107 -8.54 5.33 -17.77
CA GLU A 107 -9.48 4.47 -18.51
C GLU A 107 -10.63 3.84 -17.69
N GLU A 108 -11.61 4.68 -17.35
CA GLU A 108 -13.01 4.38 -17.68
C GLU A 108 -13.55 5.46 -18.64
#